data_AF-A0A7Y4FGI9-F1
#
_entry.id   AF-A0A7Y4FGI9-F1
#
_cell.length_a   1.000
_cell.length_b   1.000
_cell.length_c   1.000
_cell.angle_alpha   90.00
_cell.angle_beta   90.00
_cell.angle_gamma   90.00
#
_symmetry.space_group_name_H-M   'P 1'
#
loop_
_entity.id
_entity.type
_entity.pdbx_description
1 polymer ?
#
loop_
_entity_poly.entity_id
_entity_poly.type
_entity_poly.pdbx_seq_one_letter_code
_entity_poly.pdbx_strand_id
1 'polypeptide(L)'
;MTTLTSDVEANLEIFISNTKETQLVWGLKNKEEDWLACDSSEFENSEVMPFWSSKADAEIHNVEEWQEFDVCEIPLDVFVEDWLITLSEDGVLVGINWNEQLEGKELEPSDLAKLYL
;
A
#
# COMPACT_ATOMS: atom_id res chain seq x y z
N MET A 1 5.35 -0.58 17.67
CA MET A 1 5.34 -2.02 17.35
C MET A 1 4.33 -2.16 16.24
N THR A 2 4.75 -2.67 15.09
CA THR A 2 3.83 -3.00 14.00
C THR A 2 2.87 -4.08 14.47
N THR A 3 1.60 -3.98 14.07
CA THR A 3 0.61 -5.06 14.27
C THR A 3 0.59 -6.04 13.11
N LEU A 4 1.42 -5.79 12.09
CA LEU A 4 1.50 -6.62 10.89
C LEU A 4 2.27 -7.89 11.20
N THR A 5 1.77 -8.99 10.65
CA THR A 5 2.35 -10.32 10.83
C THR A 5 2.71 -10.92 9.46
N SER A 6 3.18 -12.17 9.43
CA SER A 6 3.34 -12.92 8.18
C SER A 6 2.00 -13.38 7.58
N ASP A 7 0.88 -13.16 8.27
CA ASP A 7 -0.45 -13.45 7.76
C ASP A 7 -0.97 -12.28 6.92
N VAL A 8 -0.81 -12.40 5.60
CA VAL A 8 -1.20 -11.37 4.65
C VAL A 8 -2.71 -11.13 4.58
N GLU A 9 -3.53 -12.15 4.88
CA GLU A 9 -5.00 -12.00 4.93
C GLU A 9 -5.43 -11.22 6.17
N ALA A 10 -4.84 -11.53 7.34
CA ALA A 10 -5.08 -10.75 8.55
C ALA A 10 -4.61 -9.29 8.40
N ASN A 11 -3.47 -9.07 7.73
CA ASN A 11 -2.95 -7.73 7.45
C ASN A 11 -3.90 -6.92 6.54
N LEU A 12 -4.57 -7.57 5.59
CA LEU A 12 -5.60 -6.97 4.74
C LEU A 12 -6.81 -6.50 5.57
N GLU A 13 -7.31 -7.34 6.48
CA GLU A 13 -8.42 -6.94 7.36
C GLU A 13 -8.04 -5.74 8.24
N ILE A 14 -6.81 -5.74 8.78
CA ILE A 14 -6.26 -4.61 9.52
C ILE A 14 -6.20 -3.36 8.63
N PHE A 15 -5.75 -3.50 7.38
CA PHE A 15 -5.65 -2.38 6.44
C PHE A 15 -7.01 -1.70 6.26
N ILE A 16 -8.04 -2.50 5.94
CA ILE A 16 -9.39 -1.99 5.70
C ILE A 16 -9.98 -1.38 6.97
N SER A 17 -9.84 -2.04 8.13
CA SER A 17 -10.38 -1.54 9.38
C SER A 17 -9.75 -0.20 9.77
N ASN A 18 -8.42 -0.13 9.71
CA ASN A 18 -7.67 1.07 10.09
C ASN A 18 -7.93 2.23 9.12
N THR A 19 -7.85 1.99 7.81
CA THR A 19 -8.11 3.04 6.82
C THR A 19 -9.55 3.54 6.87
N LYS A 20 -10.53 2.67 7.16
CA LYS A 20 -11.93 3.10 7.39
C LYS A 20 -12.05 3.96 8.65
N GLU A 21 -11.27 3.70 9.69
CA GLU A 21 -11.30 4.50 10.92
C GLU A 21 -10.55 5.83 10.76
N THR A 22 -9.35 5.81 10.18
CA THR A 22 -8.50 6.99 10.01
C THR A 22 -8.88 7.84 8.81
N GLN A 23 -9.57 7.25 7.82
CA GLN A 23 -9.85 7.80 6.50
C GLN A 23 -8.57 8.20 5.74
N LEU A 24 -7.45 7.55 6.05
CA LEU A 24 -6.14 7.85 5.51
C LEU A 24 -5.41 6.58 5.10
N VAL A 25 -4.74 6.64 3.97
CA VAL A 25 -3.83 5.64 3.43
C VAL A 25 -2.44 6.28 3.36
N TRP A 26 -1.39 5.50 3.56
CA TRP A 26 -0.02 5.97 3.53
C TRP A 26 0.74 5.26 2.41
N GLY A 27 1.50 6.01 1.63
CA GLY A 27 2.40 5.46 0.62
C GLY A 27 3.79 6.09 0.73
N LEU A 28 4.73 5.57 -0.04
CA LEU A 28 6.10 6.06 -0.10
C LEU A 28 6.33 6.74 -1.45
N LYS A 29 6.88 7.97 -1.41
CA LYS A 29 7.27 8.72 -2.61
C LYS A 29 8.68 9.27 -2.46
N ASN A 30 9.48 9.28 -3.51
CA ASN A 30 10.81 9.85 -3.47
C ASN A 30 10.78 11.39 -3.58
N LYS A 31 11.96 12.03 -3.52
CA LYS A 31 12.12 13.50 -3.66
C LYS A 31 11.74 14.03 -5.05
N GLU A 32 11.65 13.17 -6.06
CA GLU A 32 11.26 13.51 -7.44
C GLU A 32 9.74 13.36 -7.66
N GLU A 33 8.97 13.10 -6.59
CA GLU A 33 7.52 12.84 -6.60
C GLU A 33 7.11 11.52 -7.27
N ASP A 34 8.06 10.61 -7.52
CA ASP A 34 7.76 9.25 -7.98
C ASP A 34 7.40 8.35 -6.80
N TRP A 35 6.32 7.58 -6.97
CA TRP A 35 5.85 6.63 -5.98
C TRP A 35 6.64 5.34 -6.04
N LEU A 36 6.87 4.73 -4.87
CA LEU A 36 7.56 3.45 -4.79
C LEU A 36 6.71 2.39 -5.51
N ALA A 37 7.25 1.80 -6.57
CA ALA A 37 6.71 0.61 -7.19
C ALA A 37 7.77 -0.51 -7.13
N CYS A 38 7.33 -1.72 -6.88
CA CYS A 38 8.17 -2.92 -6.87
C CYS A 38 7.67 -3.88 -7.94
N ASP A 39 8.56 -4.74 -8.45
CA ASP A 39 8.13 -5.84 -9.30
C ASP A 39 7.26 -6.81 -8.47
N SER A 40 6.09 -7.18 -8.98
CA SER A 40 5.21 -8.15 -8.34
C SER A 40 5.91 -9.49 -8.21
N SER A 41 5.85 -10.07 -7.02
CA SER A 41 6.41 -11.39 -6.75
C SER A 41 5.48 -12.51 -7.23
N GLU A 42 4.17 -12.24 -7.30
CA GLU A 42 3.14 -13.19 -7.74
C GLU A 42 2.88 -13.16 -9.26
N PHE A 43 3.12 -12.02 -9.93
CA PHE A 43 2.78 -11.82 -11.35
C PHE A 43 3.98 -11.33 -12.17
N GLU A 44 4.48 -12.17 -13.08
CA GLU A 44 5.56 -11.80 -14.00
C GLU A 44 5.12 -10.65 -14.93
N ASN A 45 5.83 -9.51 -14.88
CA ASN A 45 5.56 -8.25 -15.60
C ASN A 45 4.40 -7.41 -15.05
N SER A 46 4.06 -7.56 -13.77
CA SER A 46 3.18 -6.60 -13.09
C SER A 46 3.96 -5.82 -12.06
N GLU A 47 3.65 -4.54 -11.94
CA GLU A 47 4.20 -3.69 -10.87
C GLU A 47 3.22 -3.71 -9.70
N VAL A 48 3.75 -3.65 -8.49
CA VAL A 48 2.98 -3.54 -7.26
C VAL A 48 3.40 -2.32 -6.47
N MET A 49 2.42 -1.51 -6.08
CA MET A 49 2.64 -0.32 -5.28
C MET A 49 2.24 -0.59 -3.82
N PRO A 50 3.16 -0.48 -2.86
CA PRO A 50 2.87 -0.76 -1.47
C PRO A 50 2.19 0.43 -0.76
N PHE A 51 1.15 0.13 -0.01
CA PHE A 51 0.35 1.06 0.79
C PHE A 51 0.15 0.54 2.21
N TRP A 52 0.15 1.45 3.18
CA TRP A 52 -0.02 1.14 4.60
C TRP A 52 -1.21 1.88 5.18
N SER A 53 -1.84 1.24 6.16
CA SER A 53 -2.94 1.84 6.92
C SER A 53 -2.48 2.73 8.06
N SER A 54 -1.18 2.73 8.36
CA SER A 54 -0.58 3.47 9.46
C SER A 54 0.76 4.05 9.02
N LYS A 55 1.00 5.31 9.41
CA LYS A 55 2.24 6.03 9.13
C LYS A 55 3.46 5.32 9.69
N ALA A 56 3.34 4.76 10.90
CA ALA A 56 4.45 4.11 11.56
C ALA A 56 4.93 2.88 10.79
N ASP A 57 4.01 2.13 10.18
CA ASP A 57 4.35 0.95 9.38
C ASP A 57 5.04 1.34 8.06
N ALA A 58 4.63 2.45 7.44
CA ALA A 58 5.34 3.01 6.30
C ALA A 58 6.73 3.57 6.69
N GLU A 59 6.85 4.23 7.85
CA GLU A 59 8.12 4.76 8.36
C GLU A 59 9.12 3.67 8.74
N ILE A 60 8.66 2.49 9.17
CA ILE A 60 9.55 1.34 9.43
C ILE A 60 10.35 0.97 8.20
N HIS A 61 9.73 1.09 7.03
CA HIS A 61 10.35 0.78 5.75
C HIS A 61 11.20 1.93 5.22
N ASN A 62 11.04 3.13 5.77
CA ASN A 62 11.87 4.31 5.46
C ASN A 62 13.25 4.24 6.16
N VAL A 63 13.89 3.08 6.08
CA VAL A 63 15.21 2.81 6.63
C VAL A 63 16.08 2.16 5.54
N GLU A 64 17.39 2.33 5.66
CA GLU A 64 18.38 1.83 4.70
C GLU A 64 18.13 2.26 3.24
N GLU A 65 17.63 1.37 2.39
CA GLU A 65 17.50 1.58 0.94
C GLU A 65 16.38 2.55 0.55
N TRP A 66 15.40 2.75 1.45
CA TRP A 66 14.28 3.67 1.20
C TRP A 66 14.32 4.94 2.04
N GLN A 67 15.48 5.27 2.65
CA GLN A 67 15.67 6.53 3.40
C GLN A 67 15.40 7.81 2.60
N GLU A 68 15.42 7.71 1.28
CA GLU A 68 15.14 8.84 0.39
C GLU A 68 13.66 8.97 0.01
N PHE A 69 12.82 8.05 0.50
CA PHE A 69 11.37 8.12 0.32
C PHE A 69 10.73 8.81 1.51
N ASP A 70 9.82 9.74 1.23
CA ASP A 70 8.97 10.38 2.20
C ASP A 70 7.63 9.65 2.29
N VAL A 71 7.19 9.43 3.52
CA VAL A 71 5.87 8.85 3.80
C VAL A 71 4.81 9.92 3.54
N CYS A 72 3.93 9.66 2.58
CA CYS A 72 2.87 10.57 2.15
C CYS A 72 1.51 10.02 2.58
N GLU A 73 0.68 10.88 3.17
CA GLU A 73 -0.74 10.58 3.40
C GLU A 73 -1.54 10.80 2.11
N ILE A 74 -2.48 9.89 1.87
CA ILE A 74 -3.45 9.91 0.80
C ILE A 74 -4.83 9.76 1.48
N PRO A 75 -5.75 10.72 1.28
CA PRO A 75 -7.11 10.57 1.75
C PRO A 75 -7.75 9.30 1.19
N LEU A 76 -8.47 8.53 2.02
CA LEU A 76 -9.04 7.24 1.59
C LEU A 76 -10.05 7.40 0.43
N ASP A 77 -10.82 8.48 0.43
CA ASP A 77 -11.74 8.84 -0.65
C ASP A 77 -10.97 9.03 -1.98
N VAL A 78 -9.90 9.81 -1.97
CA VAL A 78 -9.01 10.01 -3.13
C VAL A 78 -8.34 8.70 -3.54
N PHE A 79 -7.91 7.90 -2.56
CA PHE A 79 -7.31 6.60 -2.83
C PHE A 79 -8.28 5.68 -3.57
N VAL A 80 -9.51 5.53 -3.08
CA VAL A 80 -10.49 4.62 -3.69
C VAL A 80 -11.06 5.16 -5.00
N GLU A 81 -11.34 6.46 -5.08
CA GLU A 81 -12.02 7.06 -6.23
C GLU A 81 -11.09 7.47 -7.37
N ASP A 82 -9.80 7.73 -7.12
CA ASP A 82 -8.85 8.22 -8.14
C ASP A 82 -7.68 7.25 -8.32
N TRP A 83 -7.01 6.89 -7.23
CA TRP A 83 -5.83 6.02 -7.28
C TRP A 83 -6.15 4.61 -7.73
N LEU A 84 -7.12 3.94 -7.09
CA LEU A 84 -7.45 2.55 -7.44
C LEU A 84 -7.93 2.44 -8.89
N ILE A 85 -8.60 3.47 -9.41
CA ILE A 85 -9.02 3.49 -10.81
C ILE A 85 -7.79 3.60 -11.72
N THR A 86 -6.92 4.58 -11.47
CA THR A 86 -5.71 4.82 -12.26
C THR A 86 -4.80 3.59 -12.27
N LEU A 87 -4.51 3.02 -11.09
CA LEU A 87 -3.70 1.81 -10.96
C LEU A 87 -4.32 0.62 -11.69
N SER A 88 -5.65 0.50 -11.67
CA SER A 88 -6.34 -0.56 -12.41
C SER A 88 -6.27 -0.38 -13.92
N GLU A 89 -6.25 0.87 -14.42
CA GLU A 89 -6.08 1.17 -15.85
C GLU A 89 -4.65 0.90 -16.32
N ASP A 90 -3.67 1.18 -15.46
CA ASP A 90 -2.25 0.94 -15.71
C ASP A 90 -1.82 -0.53 -15.52
N GLY A 91 -2.69 -1.36 -14.92
CA GLY A 91 -2.39 -2.76 -14.63
C GLY A 91 -1.40 -2.93 -13.47
N VAL A 92 -1.36 -1.96 -12.56
CA VAL A 92 -0.51 -1.94 -11.37
C VAL A 92 -1.29 -2.48 -10.18
N LEU A 93 -0.71 -3.44 -9.48
CA LEU A 93 -1.28 -4.07 -8.29
C LEU A 93 -1.09 -3.18 -7.06
N VAL A 94 -1.95 -3.38 -6.07
CA VAL A 94 -1.84 -2.75 -4.75
C VAL A 94 -1.34 -3.76 -3.73
N GLY A 95 -0.18 -3.46 -3.14
CA GLY A 95 0.39 -4.21 -2.04
C GLY A 95 -0.04 -3.58 -0.73
N ILE A 96 -0.82 -4.27 0.10
CA ILE A 96 -1.33 -3.67 1.34
C ILE A 96 -0.61 -4.18 2.57
N ASN A 97 -0.32 -3.26 3.49
CA ASN A 97 0.25 -3.53 4.80
C ASN A 97 1.43 -4.53 4.72
N TRP A 98 2.46 -4.14 3.97
CA TRP A 98 3.69 -4.90 3.90
C TRP A 98 4.37 -4.91 5.27
N ASN A 99 4.68 -6.11 5.75
CA ASN A 99 5.38 -6.31 7.03
C ASN A 99 6.88 -6.01 6.88
N GLU A 100 7.65 -6.08 7.97
CA GLU A 100 9.09 -5.78 7.98
C GLU A 100 9.94 -6.64 7.01
N GLN A 101 9.38 -7.73 6.48
CA GLN A 101 10.01 -8.60 5.48
C GLN A 101 9.59 -8.25 4.04
N LEU A 102 8.91 -7.12 3.83
CA LEU A 102 8.30 -6.72 2.56
C LEU A 102 7.24 -7.70 2.05
N GLU A 103 6.62 -8.45 2.96
CA GLU A 103 5.55 -9.37 2.62
C GLU A 103 4.20 -8.72 2.91
N GLY A 104 3.35 -8.61 1.91
CA GLY A 104 1.98 -8.18 2.06
C GLY A 104 1.10 -8.76 0.96
N LYS A 105 -0.22 -8.60 1.12
CA LYS A 105 -1.14 -9.13 0.11
C LYS A 105 -1.10 -8.21 -1.11
N GLU A 106 -0.78 -8.79 -2.26
CA GLU A 106 -0.93 -8.15 -3.56
C GLU A 106 -2.37 -8.40 -4.05
N LEU A 107 -3.08 -7.33 -4.43
CA LEU A 107 -4.45 -7.39 -4.92
C LEU A 107 -4.62 -6.47 -6.12
N GLU A 108 -5.60 -6.79 -6.95
CA GLU A 108 -6.08 -5.87 -7.97
C GLU A 108 -6.72 -4.64 -7.31
N PRO A 109 -6.44 -3.42 -7.79
CA PRO A 109 -7.03 -2.21 -7.24
C PRO A 109 -8.57 -2.25 -7.24
N SER A 110 -9.14 -2.85 -8.29
CA SER A 110 -10.58 -3.04 -8.42
C SER A 110 -11.18 -4.02 -7.40
N ASP A 111 -10.41 -5.01 -6.94
CA ASP A 111 -10.84 -5.93 -5.88
C ASP A 111 -10.74 -5.28 -4.51
N LEU A 112 -9.69 -4.49 -4.27
CA LEU A 112 -9.57 -3.70 -3.05
C LEU A 112 -10.72 -2.69 -2.93
N ALA A 113 -11.07 -1.99 -4.01
CA ALA A 113 -12.17 -1.02 -4.03
C ALA A 113 -13.51 -1.64 -3.59
N LYS A 114 -13.79 -2.89 -4.00
CA LYS A 114 -15.02 -3.62 -3.62
C LYS A 114 -15.13 -3.86 -2.11
N LEU A 115 -14.02 -3.87 -1.38
CA LEU A 115 -14.00 -4.05 0.07
C LEU A 115 -14.36 -2.77 0.83
N TYR A 116 -14.37 -1.62 0.14
CA TYR A 116 -14.80 -0.32 0.66
C TYR A 116 -16.23 0.06 0.30
N LEU A 117 -16.89 -0.67 -0.61
CA LEU A 117 -18.32 -0.54 -0.94
C LEU A 117 -19.22 -1.10 0.18
#